data_AF-A0A2E7RGC4-F1
#
_entry.id   AF-A0A2E7RGC4-F1
#
_cell.length_a   1.000
_cell.length_b   1.000
_cell.length_c   1.000
_cell.angle_alpha   90.00
_cell.angle_beta   90.00
_cell.angle_gamma   90.00
#
_symmetry.space_group_name_H-M   'P 1'
#
loop_
_entity.id
_entity.type
_entity.pdbx_description
1 polymer ?
#
loop_
_entity_poly.entity_id
_entity_poly.type
_entity_poly.pdbx_seq_one_letter_code
_entity_poly.pdbx_strand_id
1 'polypeptide(L)'
;MRELERHNMTRLREQFHTHPLRDAGLAALWEEISAKPVVVRHSPHRTVLRCSSQSKGDWLFKVFHPNRRWEKPRRLLAAPPALREFRLHQQLELATATAEQVTPNLGVFARPWLEDSGNEISAESWGEGLAKLHNQGWSDSDLSLSDFLMVNDSLVPLDLNHASFRKEGATKRNRRRDLVRLISEYSPQKRFSFAERLATAYLKYSGIPFVSSTLSQYAFEVSRSRFWKRSRRAWRDCSDFKTKFSSPTYGLLTWRRDEPFPSEEKKQIQCGKGGSVFRGEANFRKAYFRNQRCFWSPAKRTHRNFHLLELIGLPAATSLGFSNCCLWTLAVEGSPCEISDAVDIARWLRKLHDFGFGCRDPKLSNFIRTSNGPVLIDADGIRSKAQKPMRDLGRLLAEMSKESEEGEVQAAYGKHNVKESALWASRFREILERKS
;
A
#
# COMPACT_ATOMS: atom_id res chain seq x y z
N MET A 1 -17.49 -2.75 8.19
CA MET A 1 -17.58 -1.76 7.08
C MET A 1 -18.99 -1.18 6.95
N ARG A 2 -20.03 -2.03 6.90
CA ARG A 2 -21.45 -1.62 6.77
C ARG A 2 -21.97 -0.64 7.82
N GLU A 3 -21.52 -0.72 9.08
CA GLU A 3 -21.94 0.24 10.13
C GLU A 3 -21.43 1.66 9.89
N LEU A 4 -20.17 1.80 9.46
CA LEU A 4 -19.58 3.11 9.16
C LEU A 4 -20.27 3.74 7.94
N GLU A 5 -20.57 2.94 6.93
CA GLU A 5 -21.35 3.37 5.76
C GLU A 5 -22.73 3.85 6.18
N ARG A 6 -23.45 3.07 6.99
CA ARG A 6 -24.76 3.44 7.53
C ARG A 6 -24.71 4.75 8.31
N HIS A 7 -23.79 4.88 9.26
CA HIS A 7 -23.64 6.09 10.08
C HIS A 7 -23.36 7.33 9.21
N ASN A 8 -22.49 7.21 8.21
CA ASN A 8 -22.20 8.32 7.30
C ASN A 8 -23.38 8.68 6.41
N MET A 9 -24.14 7.68 5.92
CA MET A 9 -25.35 7.94 5.14
C MET A 9 -26.41 8.66 5.97
N THR A 10 -26.59 8.29 7.25
CA THR A 10 -27.45 9.02 8.17
C THR A 10 -27.01 10.48 8.29
N ARG A 11 -25.73 10.72 8.57
CA ARG A 11 -25.17 12.08 8.66
C ARG A 11 -25.35 12.88 7.37
N LEU A 12 -25.16 12.25 6.21
CA LEU A 12 -25.36 12.89 4.91
C LEU A 12 -26.82 13.32 4.71
N ARG A 13 -27.78 12.46 5.09
CA ARG A 13 -29.21 12.79 5.03
C ARG A 13 -29.56 13.96 5.93
N GLU A 14 -29.06 13.98 7.16
CA GLU A 14 -29.25 15.11 8.09
C GLU A 14 -28.65 16.41 7.52
N GLN A 15 -27.46 16.34 6.94
CA GLN A 15 -26.80 17.50 6.32
C GLN A 15 -27.58 18.05 5.13
N PHE A 16 -28.04 17.20 4.21
CA PHE A 16 -28.84 17.64 3.06
C PHE A 16 -30.28 18.02 3.42
N HIS A 17 -30.82 17.52 4.54
CA HIS A 17 -32.09 18.02 5.08
C HIS A 17 -31.94 19.45 5.62
N THR A 18 -30.83 19.72 6.32
CA THR A 18 -30.54 21.05 6.90
C THR A 18 -30.09 22.06 5.83
N HIS A 19 -29.38 21.58 4.82
CA HIS A 19 -28.82 22.36 3.74
C HIS A 19 -29.19 21.70 2.39
N PRO A 20 -30.42 21.93 1.90
CA PRO A 20 -30.89 21.29 0.67
C PRO A 20 -30.07 21.71 -0.55
N LEU A 21 -29.97 20.80 -1.52
CA LEU A 21 -29.38 21.05 -2.82
C LEU A 21 -30.28 22.01 -3.60
N ARG A 22 -29.68 23.07 -4.16
CA ARG A 22 -30.39 24.09 -4.94
C ARG A 22 -30.51 23.70 -6.41
N ASP A 23 -29.53 22.96 -6.93
CA ASP A 23 -29.60 22.41 -8.27
C ASP A 23 -30.64 21.29 -8.31
N ALA A 24 -31.71 21.49 -9.09
CA ALA A 24 -32.82 20.54 -9.18
C ALA A 24 -32.38 19.16 -9.70
N GLY A 25 -31.36 19.11 -10.57
CA GLY A 25 -30.80 17.86 -11.09
C GLY A 25 -30.08 17.07 -10.01
N LEU A 26 -29.23 17.74 -9.22
CA LEU A 26 -28.54 17.14 -8.08
C LEU A 26 -29.51 16.75 -6.95
N ALA A 27 -30.53 17.55 -6.68
CA ALA A 27 -31.57 17.25 -5.70
C ALA A 27 -32.30 15.95 -6.06
N ALA A 28 -32.77 15.84 -7.31
CA ALA A 28 -33.42 14.62 -7.79
C ALA A 28 -32.50 13.39 -7.73
N LEU A 29 -31.22 13.53 -8.12
CA LEU A 29 -30.24 12.45 -7.98
C LEU A 29 -30.04 12.05 -6.52
N TRP A 30 -29.97 13.01 -5.61
CA TRP A 30 -29.81 12.73 -4.19
C TRP A 30 -31.01 11.98 -3.60
N GLU A 31 -32.24 12.32 -3.98
CA GLU A 31 -33.45 11.61 -3.53
C GLU A 31 -33.36 10.11 -3.91
N GLU A 32 -33.06 9.81 -5.17
CA GLU A 32 -32.88 8.43 -5.64
C GLU A 32 -31.75 7.69 -4.90
N ILE A 33 -30.57 8.32 -4.78
CA ILE A 33 -29.40 7.75 -4.10
C ILE A 33 -29.69 7.50 -2.63
N SER A 34 -30.38 8.43 -1.98
CA SER A 34 -30.67 8.37 -0.56
C SER A 34 -31.59 7.19 -0.24
N ALA A 35 -32.46 6.77 -1.18
CA ALA A 35 -33.35 5.63 -1.03
C ALA A 35 -32.58 4.29 -1.14
N LYS A 36 -31.67 4.17 -2.12
CA LYS A 36 -30.89 2.94 -2.39
C LYS A 36 -29.40 3.24 -2.62
N PRO A 37 -28.64 3.58 -1.57
CA PRO A 37 -27.26 4.02 -1.75
C PRO A 37 -26.34 2.86 -2.11
N VAL A 38 -25.68 2.94 -3.27
CA VAL A 38 -24.54 2.08 -3.62
C VAL A 38 -23.26 2.86 -3.37
N VAL A 39 -22.60 2.57 -2.24
CA VAL A 39 -21.35 3.24 -1.86
C VAL A 39 -20.19 2.65 -2.66
N VAL A 40 -19.61 3.44 -3.57
CA VAL A 40 -18.45 3.04 -4.37
C VAL A 40 -17.15 3.24 -3.59
N ARG A 41 -17.02 4.38 -2.90
CA ARG A 41 -15.82 4.70 -2.13
C ARG A 41 -16.18 5.58 -0.95
N HIS A 42 -15.63 5.25 0.21
CA HIS A 42 -15.73 6.09 1.38
C HIS A 42 -14.35 6.48 1.90
N SER A 43 -14.20 7.74 2.27
CA SER A 43 -13.01 8.27 2.94
C SER A 43 -13.38 9.43 3.87
N PRO A 44 -12.50 9.83 4.80
CA PRO A 44 -12.74 11.00 5.65
C PRO A 44 -12.98 12.32 4.89
N HIS A 45 -12.67 12.36 3.58
CA HIS A 45 -12.71 13.56 2.75
C HIS A 45 -13.84 13.60 1.75
N ARG A 46 -14.39 12.44 1.42
CA ARG A 46 -15.45 12.32 0.43
C ARG A 46 -16.13 10.98 0.51
N THR A 47 -17.38 10.98 0.09
CA THR A 47 -18.18 9.78 -0.16
C THR A 47 -18.56 9.78 -1.63
N VAL A 48 -18.32 8.66 -2.31
CA VAL A 48 -18.64 8.45 -3.72
C VAL A 48 -19.73 7.39 -3.79
N LEU A 49 -20.82 7.74 -4.44
CA LEU A 49 -22.04 6.97 -4.55
C LEU A 49 -22.33 6.70 -6.03
N ARG A 50 -22.90 5.54 -6.35
CA ARG A 50 -23.49 5.24 -7.65
C ARG A 50 -25.01 5.26 -7.50
N CYS A 51 -25.67 5.98 -8.39
CA CYS A 51 -27.11 5.89 -8.59
C CYS A 51 -27.38 5.09 -9.86
N SER A 52 -28.39 4.23 -9.85
CA SER A 52 -28.98 3.70 -11.07
C SER A 52 -30.38 4.28 -11.20
N SER A 53 -30.55 5.21 -12.12
CA SER A 53 -31.83 5.86 -12.40
C SER A 53 -32.44 5.25 -13.65
N GLN A 54 -33.71 4.84 -13.58
CA GLN A 54 -34.41 4.33 -14.77
C GLN A 54 -34.55 5.41 -15.86
N SER A 55 -34.66 6.69 -15.47
CA SER A 55 -34.87 7.80 -16.39
C SER A 55 -33.59 8.46 -16.87
N LYS A 56 -32.54 8.48 -16.04
CA LYS A 56 -31.27 9.19 -16.32
C LYS A 56 -30.08 8.26 -16.58
N GLY A 57 -30.29 6.94 -16.52
CA GLY A 57 -29.21 5.96 -16.53
C GLY A 57 -28.41 5.96 -15.23
N ASP A 58 -27.20 5.40 -15.29
CA ASP A 58 -26.33 5.33 -14.13
C ASP A 58 -25.53 6.62 -13.93
N TRP A 59 -25.41 7.06 -12.67
CA TRP A 59 -24.72 8.29 -12.29
C TRP A 59 -23.72 8.03 -11.17
N LEU A 60 -22.61 8.77 -11.22
CA LEU A 60 -21.67 8.91 -10.11
C LEU A 60 -21.99 10.19 -9.36
N PHE A 61 -22.11 10.10 -8.03
CA PHE A 61 -22.37 11.23 -7.15
C PHE A 61 -21.32 11.30 -6.05
N LYS A 62 -20.53 12.37 -6.05
CA LYS A 62 -19.45 12.62 -5.10
C LYS A 62 -19.86 13.72 -4.12
N VAL A 63 -19.82 13.39 -2.84
CA VAL A 63 -19.97 14.36 -1.75
C VAL A 63 -18.61 14.62 -1.13
N PHE A 64 -18.17 15.88 -1.14
CA PHE A 64 -16.92 16.31 -0.54
C PHE A 64 -17.14 16.79 0.89
N HIS A 65 -16.34 16.22 1.80
CA HIS A 65 -16.27 16.49 3.24
C HIS A 65 -14.96 17.19 3.60
N PRO A 66 -14.73 18.45 3.23
CA PRO A 66 -13.51 19.16 3.56
C PRO A 66 -13.43 19.47 5.08
N ASN A 67 -13.11 18.44 5.88
CA ASN A 67 -12.98 18.49 7.34
C ASN A 67 -11.55 18.80 7.81
N ARG A 68 -10.56 18.90 6.90
CA ARG A 68 -9.16 19.08 7.32
C ARG A 68 -8.81 20.54 7.55
N ARG A 69 -8.10 20.80 8.66
CA ARG A 69 -7.59 22.15 9.02
C ARG A 69 -6.81 22.82 7.89
N TRP A 70 -6.10 22.05 7.06
CA TRP A 70 -5.32 22.56 5.93
C TRP A 70 -6.12 22.81 4.64
N GLU A 71 -7.37 22.34 4.54
CA GLU A 71 -8.24 22.78 3.44
C GLU A 71 -8.68 24.23 3.66
N LYS A 72 -8.75 24.71 4.91
CA LYS A 72 -9.09 26.12 5.20
C LYS A 72 -8.17 27.12 4.46
N PRO A 73 -6.83 27.07 4.62
CA PRO A 73 -5.95 27.97 3.85
C PRO A 73 -5.99 27.68 2.35
N ARG A 74 -6.18 26.41 1.93
CA ARG A 74 -6.26 26.07 0.50
C ARG A 74 -7.48 26.68 -0.18
N ARG A 75 -8.61 26.80 0.52
CA ARG A 75 -9.83 27.47 0.02
C ARG A 75 -9.66 28.96 -0.20
N LEU A 76 -8.69 29.61 0.48
CA LEU A 76 -8.37 31.01 0.23
C LEU A 76 -7.67 31.21 -1.13
N LEU A 77 -7.02 30.17 -1.65
CA LEU A 77 -6.18 30.23 -2.85
C LEU A 77 -6.75 29.46 -4.03
N ALA A 78 -7.79 28.65 -3.83
CA ALA A 78 -8.34 27.77 -4.85
C ALA A 78 -9.86 27.59 -4.68
N ALA A 79 -10.56 27.40 -5.80
CA ALA A 79 -11.98 27.07 -5.80
C ALA A 79 -12.25 25.81 -4.95
N PRO A 80 -13.46 25.65 -4.38
CA PRO A 80 -13.84 24.46 -3.62
C PRO A 80 -13.69 23.13 -4.42
N PRO A 81 -13.47 21.99 -3.75
CA PRO A 81 -13.18 20.71 -4.42
C PRO A 81 -14.19 20.31 -5.51
N ALA A 82 -15.49 20.39 -5.23
CA ALA A 82 -16.54 20.03 -6.18
C ALA A 82 -16.49 20.88 -7.47
N LEU A 83 -16.35 22.19 -7.32
CA LEU A 83 -16.26 23.12 -8.46
C LEU A 83 -14.95 22.97 -9.23
N ARG A 84 -13.83 22.63 -8.57
CA ARG A 84 -12.58 22.32 -9.27
C ARG A 84 -12.75 21.08 -10.13
N GLU A 85 -13.34 20.02 -9.57
CA GLU A 85 -13.56 18.78 -10.29
C GLU A 85 -14.49 18.98 -11.49
N PHE A 86 -15.57 19.73 -11.32
CA PHE A 86 -16.45 20.14 -12.42
C PHE A 86 -15.71 20.88 -13.53
N ARG A 87 -14.90 21.90 -13.21
CA ARG A 87 -14.11 22.64 -14.20
C ARG A 87 -13.13 21.74 -14.95
N LEU A 88 -12.49 20.80 -14.25
CA LEU A 88 -11.57 19.85 -14.88
C LEU A 88 -12.31 18.88 -15.81
N HIS A 89 -13.51 18.42 -15.42
CA HIS A 89 -14.34 17.59 -16.29
C HIS A 89 -14.76 18.33 -17.56
N GLN A 90 -15.10 19.62 -17.47
CA GLN A 90 -15.40 20.46 -18.63
C GLN A 90 -14.16 20.65 -19.52
N GLN A 91 -13.00 20.94 -18.93
CA GLN A 91 -11.75 21.15 -19.69
C GLN A 91 -11.26 19.90 -20.43
N LEU A 92 -11.54 18.72 -19.88
CA LEU A 92 -11.17 17.44 -20.49
C LEU A 92 -12.29 16.86 -21.37
N GLU A 93 -13.43 17.55 -21.48
CA GLU A 93 -14.59 17.13 -22.28
C GLU A 93 -15.05 15.70 -21.99
N LEU A 94 -14.94 15.26 -20.73
CA LEU A 94 -15.13 13.84 -20.38
C LEU A 94 -16.60 13.40 -20.37
N ALA A 95 -17.47 14.25 -19.85
CA ALA A 95 -18.90 13.99 -19.72
C ALA A 95 -19.63 15.27 -19.30
N THR A 96 -20.94 15.31 -19.53
CA THR A 96 -21.82 16.29 -18.88
C THR A 96 -21.73 16.11 -17.37
N ALA A 97 -21.22 17.11 -16.66
CA ALA A 97 -21.13 17.07 -15.21
C ALA A 97 -21.92 18.23 -14.60
N THR A 98 -22.26 18.12 -13.32
CA THR A 98 -22.88 19.19 -12.55
C THR A 98 -22.23 19.22 -11.18
N ALA A 99 -22.05 20.41 -10.61
CA ALA A 99 -21.55 20.55 -9.25
C ALA A 99 -22.21 21.72 -8.53
N GLU A 100 -22.37 21.55 -7.22
CA GLU A 100 -22.90 22.57 -6.33
C GLU A 100 -22.03 22.67 -5.08
N GLN A 101 -21.74 23.90 -4.64
CA GLN A 101 -21.16 24.15 -3.33
C GLN A 101 -22.28 24.49 -2.34
N VAL A 102 -22.75 23.49 -1.61
CA VAL A 102 -23.92 23.59 -0.70
C VAL A 102 -23.63 24.49 0.50
N THR A 103 -22.50 24.26 1.16
CA THR A 103 -21.99 25.10 2.26
C THR A 103 -20.49 25.34 2.06
N PRO A 104 -19.81 26.22 2.81
CA PRO A 104 -18.35 26.34 2.72
C PRO A 104 -17.61 25.01 2.96
N ASN A 105 -18.23 24.07 3.69
CA ASN A 105 -17.65 22.77 4.06
C ASN A 105 -18.32 21.56 3.40
N LEU A 106 -19.23 21.75 2.45
CA LEU A 106 -19.95 20.66 1.80
C LEU A 106 -20.13 21.01 0.33
N GLY A 107 -19.58 20.18 -0.55
CA GLY A 107 -19.74 20.33 -2.00
C GLY A 107 -20.15 19.00 -2.63
N VAL A 108 -20.89 19.08 -3.72
CA VAL A 108 -21.40 17.93 -4.45
C VAL A 108 -20.99 18.04 -5.91
N PHE A 109 -20.60 16.92 -6.50
CA PHE A 109 -20.32 16.76 -7.92
C PHE A 109 -21.04 15.51 -8.42
N ALA A 110 -21.66 15.59 -9.59
CA ALA A 110 -22.26 14.46 -10.25
C ALA A 110 -21.90 14.42 -11.74
N ARG A 111 -21.83 13.20 -12.29
CA ARG A 111 -21.68 12.94 -13.72
C ARG A 111 -22.32 11.60 -14.08
N PRO A 112 -22.63 11.34 -15.36
CA PRO A 112 -22.95 10.00 -15.83
C PRO A 112 -21.87 9.00 -15.42
N TRP A 113 -22.31 7.81 -15.05
CA TRP A 113 -21.45 6.66 -14.88
C TRP A 113 -20.79 6.35 -16.22
N LEU A 114 -19.50 6.04 -16.18
CA LEU A 114 -18.77 5.64 -17.37
C LEU A 114 -18.59 4.14 -17.27
N GLU A 115 -19.08 3.42 -18.26
CA GLU A 115 -18.87 1.98 -18.34
C GLU A 115 -17.41 1.70 -18.67
N ASP A 116 -16.79 0.89 -17.83
CA ASP A 116 -15.47 0.36 -18.12
C ASP A 116 -15.62 -0.78 -19.12
N SER A 117 -14.69 -0.86 -20.08
CA SER A 117 -14.51 -2.05 -20.91
C SER A 117 -14.31 -3.33 -20.08
N GLY A 118 -13.90 -3.19 -18.81
CA GLY A 118 -13.60 -4.28 -17.88
C GLY A 118 -12.26 -4.97 -18.18
N ASN A 119 -11.57 -4.55 -19.24
CA ASN A 119 -10.30 -5.11 -19.66
C ASN A 119 -9.13 -4.45 -18.91
N GLU A 120 -8.10 -5.24 -18.58
CA GLU A 120 -6.84 -4.69 -18.09
C GLU A 120 -6.27 -3.73 -19.14
N ILE A 121 -6.08 -2.47 -18.74
CA ILE A 121 -5.57 -1.43 -19.63
C ILE A 121 -4.13 -1.78 -20.04
N SER A 122 -3.93 -1.99 -21.34
CA SER A 122 -2.60 -2.33 -21.88
C SER A 122 -1.57 -1.23 -21.64
N ALA A 123 -0.28 -1.58 -21.67
CA ALA A 123 0.80 -0.60 -21.54
C ALA A 123 0.78 0.46 -22.64
N GLU A 124 0.38 0.08 -23.86
CA GLU A 124 0.22 0.96 -25.01
C GLU A 124 -0.92 1.95 -24.79
N SER A 125 -2.09 1.45 -24.37
CA SER A 125 -3.26 2.29 -24.06
C SER A 125 -2.94 3.28 -22.94
N TRP A 126 -2.22 2.86 -21.91
CA TRP A 126 -1.71 3.76 -20.87
C TRP A 126 -0.76 4.82 -21.44
N GLY A 127 0.18 4.42 -22.30
CA GLY A 127 1.20 5.31 -22.85
C GLY A 127 0.58 6.38 -23.75
N GLU A 128 -0.33 5.96 -24.62
CA GLU A 128 -1.13 6.84 -25.48
C GLU A 128 -2.02 7.78 -24.66
N GLY A 129 -2.84 7.22 -23.78
CA GLY A 129 -3.81 7.97 -22.99
C GLY A 129 -3.16 9.01 -22.08
N LEU A 130 -2.10 8.63 -21.36
CA LEU A 130 -1.36 9.58 -20.52
C LEU A 130 -0.65 10.64 -21.34
N ALA A 131 -0.12 10.32 -22.52
CA ALA A 131 0.48 11.31 -23.40
C ALA A 131 -0.54 12.37 -23.82
N LYS A 132 -1.74 11.96 -24.23
CA LYS A 132 -2.86 12.87 -24.57
C LYS A 132 -3.24 13.76 -23.39
N LEU A 133 -3.48 13.18 -22.21
CA LEU A 133 -3.80 13.93 -20.99
C LEU A 133 -2.69 14.93 -20.62
N HIS A 134 -1.43 14.50 -20.65
CA HIS A 134 -0.29 15.37 -20.36
C HIS A 134 -0.12 16.50 -21.38
N ASN A 135 -0.42 16.27 -22.66
CA ASN A 135 -0.40 17.32 -23.68
C ASN A 135 -1.51 18.35 -23.45
N GLN A 136 -2.67 17.93 -22.93
CA GLN A 136 -3.73 18.85 -22.53
C GLN A 136 -3.40 19.64 -21.25
N GLY A 137 -2.42 19.21 -20.46
CA GLY A 137 -2.06 19.93 -19.21
C GLY A 137 -2.27 19.14 -17.94
N TRP A 138 -2.97 18.02 -18.03
CA TRP A 138 -3.36 17.20 -16.89
C TRP A 138 -2.13 16.56 -16.22
N SER A 139 -2.14 16.44 -14.90
CA SER A 139 -1.15 15.69 -14.14
C SER A 139 -1.65 15.46 -12.72
N ASP A 140 -1.41 14.27 -12.14
CA ASP A 140 -1.89 13.91 -10.80
C ASP A 140 -0.77 13.50 -9.83
N SER A 141 -0.67 14.25 -8.73
CA SER A 141 0.28 14.00 -7.64
C SER A 141 -0.08 12.82 -6.74
N ASP A 142 -1.18 12.11 -6.98
CA ASP A 142 -1.60 10.89 -6.31
C ASP A 142 -2.10 9.79 -7.25
N LEU A 143 -1.65 9.82 -8.51
CA LEU A 143 -2.01 8.84 -9.55
C LEU A 143 -1.99 7.38 -9.04
N SER A 144 -3.11 6.69 -9.24
CA SER A 144 -3.30 5.25 -9.04
C SER A 144 -4.01 4.61 -10.24
N LEU A 145 -3.80 3.30 -10.47
CA LEU A 145 -4.46 2.54 -11.54
C LEU A 145 -5.99 2.59 -11.43
N SER A 146 -6.52 2.52 -10.20
CA SER A 146 -7.97 2.52 -9.95
C SER A 146 -8.67 3.85 -10.23
N ASP A 147 -7.90 4.91 -10.50
CA ASP A 147 -8.45 6.23 -10.78
C ASP A 147 -8.66 6.47 -12.29
N PHE A 148 -8.58 5.43 -13.13
CA PHE A 148 -8.82 5.52 -14.58
C PHE A 148 -9.69 4.38 -15.09
N LEU A 149 -10.38 4.63 -16.20
CA LEU A 149 -11.06 3.63 -17.02
C LEU A 149 -10.66 3.77 -18.47
N MET A 150 -10.91 2.72 -19.25
CA MET A 150 -10.93 2.81 -20.71
C MET A 150 -12.38 2.93 -21.18
N VAL A 151 -12.68 4.03 -21.85
CA VAL A 151 -13.99 4.34 -22.44
C VAL A 151 -13.79 4.63 -23.91
N ASN A 152 -14.33 3.80 -24.81
CA ASN A 152 -14.18 3.96 -26.26
C ASN A 152 -12.70 4.19 -26.67
N ASP A 153 -11.82 3.29 -26.26
CA ASP A 153 -10.36 3.35 -26.47
C ASP A 153 -9.65 4.60 -25.94
N SER A 154 -10.33 5.39 -25.10
CA SER A 154 -9.80 6.58 -24.46
C SER A 154 -9.60 6.37 -22.97
N LEU A 155 -8.41 6.75 -22.49
CA LEU A 155 -8.08 6.71 -21.08
C LEU A 155 -8.72 7.89 -20.35
N VAL A 156 -9.67 7.60 -19.46
CA VAL A 156 -10.44 8.62 -18.76
C VAL A 156 -10.13 8.60 -17.26
N PRO A 157 -9.66 9.70 -16.65
CA PRO A 157 -9.50 9.80 -15.22
C PRO A 157 -10.87 9.89 -14.51
N LEU A 158 -11.07 9.08 -13.48
CA LEU A 158 -12.29 9.02 -12.68
C LEU A 158 -12.30 9.97 -11.49
N ASP A 159 -11.12 10.30 -10.97
CA ASP A 159 -10.96 11.17 -9.81
C ASP A 159 -9.95 12.26 -10.11
N LEU A 160 -10.40 13.51 -10.07
CA LEU A 160 -9.58 14.67 -10.43
C LEU A 160 -9.18 15.51 -9.21
N ASN A 161 -9.36 14.96 -8.00
CA ASN A 161 -9.18 15.71 -6.76
C ASN A 161 -7.74 16.20 -6.53
N HIS A 162 -6.75 15.43 -6.96
CA HIS A 162 -5.32 15.76 -6.86
C HIS A 162 -4.70 16.13 -8.21
N ALA A 163 -5.53 16.16 -9.26
CA ALA A 163 -5.13 16.59 -10.58
C ALA A 163 -4.83 18.09 -10.59
N SER A 164 -3.88 18.43 -11.44
CA SER A 164 -3.48 19.79 -11.79
C SER A 164 -3.56 19.94 -13.29
N PHE A 165 -3.83 21.16 -13.74
CA PHE A 165 -3.95 21.47 -15.15
C PHE A 165 -3.12 22.71 -15.51
N ARG A 166 -2.48 22.68 -16.67
CA ARG A 166 -1.67 23.77 -17.21
C ARG A 166 -1.97 23.95 -18.69
N LYS A 167 -2.23 25.17 -19.14
CA LYS A 167 -2.60 25.44 -20.53
C LYS A 167 -1.49 25.03 -21.51
N GLU A 168 -0.23 25.12 -21.09
CA GLU A 168 0.95 24.81 -21.90
C GLU A 168 1.30 23.30 -21.91
N GLY A 169 0.46 22.46 -21.31
CA GLY A 169 0.77 21.06 -21.09
C GLY A 169 1.46 20.79 -19.75
N ALA A 170 1.43 19.53 -19.32
CA ALA A 170 2.11 19.08 -18.11
C ALA A 170 3.62 19.23 -18.27
N THR A 171 4.30 19.74 -17.23
CA THR A 171 5.76 19.87 -17.26
C THR A 171 6.45 18.51 -17.38
N LYS A 172 7.65 18.43 -17.99
CA LYS A 172 8.43 17.19 -18.09
C LYS A 172 8.63 16.49 -16.73
N ARG A 173 8.79 17.27 -15.64
CA ARG A 173 8.88 16.76 -14.26
C ARG A 173 7.59 16.06 -13.82
N ASN A 174 6.44 16.67 -14.09
CA ASN A 174 5.13 16.12 -13.75
C ASN A 174 4.84 14.85 -14.58
N ARG A 175 5.07 14.90 -15.89
CA ARG A 175 4.95 13.74 -16.79
C ARG A 175 5.74 12.54 -16.27
N ARG A 176 7.02 12.74 -15.96
CA ARG A 176 7.89 11.70 -15.40
C ARG A 176 7.36 11.15 -14.08
N ARG A 177 6.93 12.03 -13.17
CA ARG A 177 6.41 11.63 -11.85
C ARG A 177 5.19 10.72 -12.00
N ASP A 178 4.29 11.05 -12.90
CA ASP A 178 3.02 10.34 -13.09
C ASP A 178 3.28 8.98 -13.75
N LEU A 179 4.15 8.92 -14.77
CA LEU A 179 4.63 7.65 -15.36
C LEU A 179 5.30 6.76 -14.31
N VAL A 180 6.22 7.30 -13.50
CA VAL A 180 6.90 6.56 -12.43
C VAL A 180 5.89 6.01 -11.42
N ARG A 181 4.84 6.77 -11.07
CA ARG A 181 3.80 6.31 -10.14
C ARG A 181 2.99 5.19 -10.72
N LEU A 182 2.55 5.32 -11.97
CA LEU A 182 1.84 4.27 -12.69
C LEU A 182 2.65 2.96 -12.68
N ILE A 183 3.91 3.03 -13.12
CA ILE A 183 4.82 1.88 -13.16
C ILE A 183 5.04 1.28 -11.75
N SER A 184 4.98 2.11 -10.69
CA SER A 184 5.19 1.65 -9.31
C SER A 184 4.04 0.84 -8.72
N GLU A 185 2.84 0.91 -9.32
CA GLU A 185 1.67 0.11 -8.93
C GLU A 185 1.76 -1.33 -9.46
N TYR A 186 2.57 -1.57 -10.50
CA TYR A 186 2.79 -2.92 -11.04
C TYR A 186 3.79 -3.71 -10.19
N SER A 187 3.60 -5.04 -10.18
CA SER A 187 4.51 -5.98 -9.53
C SER A 187 5.93 -5.85 -10.08
N PRO A 188 6.97 -6.12 -9.27
CA PRO A 188 8.36 -6.04 -9.73
C PRO A 188 8.63 -6.83 -11.02
N GLN A 189 7.98 -7.98 -11.20
CA GLN A 189 8.17 -8.87 -12.35
C GLN A 189 7.60 -8.30 -13.65
N LYS A 190 6.45 -7.60 -13.59
CA LYS A 190 5.83 -6.97 -14.77
C LYS A 190 6.41 -5.59 -15.08
N ARG A 191 7.10 -4.97 -14.12
CA ARG A 191 7.46 -3.54 -14.16
C ARG A 191 8.31 -3.16 -15.36
N PHE A 192 9.35 -3.93 -15.67
CA PHE A 192 10.31 -3.58 -16.73
C PHE A 192 9.68 -3.68 -18.12
N SER A 193 9.05 -4.80 -18.44
CA SER A 193 8.36 -5.00 -19.72
C SER A 193 7.19 -4.02 -19.91
N PHE A 194 6.46 -3.72 -18.84
CA PHE A 194 5.42 -2.69 -18.86
C PHE A 194 6.01 -1.30 -19.12
N ALA A 195 7.07 -0.91 -18.41
CA ALA A 195 7.70 0.40 -18.56
C ALA A 195 8.28 0.63 -19.96
N GLU A 196 8.80 -0.41 -20.59
CA GLU A 196 9.30 -0.35 -21.97
C GLU A 196 8.18 -0.07 -22.96
N ARG A 197 7.13 -0.91 -22.98
CA ARG A 197 5.96 -0.73 -23.86
C ARG A 197 5.26 0.61 -23.63
N LEU A 198 5.10 0.99 -22.36
CA LEU A 198 4.55 2.28 -21.95
C LEU A 198 5.38 3.44 -22.50
N ALA A 199 6.70 3.43 -22.30
CA ALA A 199 7.58 4.51 -22.72
C ALA A 199 7.62 4.66 -24.25
N THR A 200 7.62 3.55 -24.99
CA THR A 200 7.56 3.54 -26.45
C THR A 200 6.27 4.15 -26.96
N ALA A 201 5.11 3.70 -26.46
CA ALA A 201 3.82 4.28 -26.82
C ALA A 201 3.73 5.75 -26.43
N TYR A 202 4.18 6.11 -25.22
CA TYR A 202 4.17 7.49 -24.74
C TYR A 202 5.02 8.42 -25.63
N LEU A 203 6.21 7.97 -26.07
CA LEU A 203 7.06 8.73 -26.98
C LEU A 203 6.34 9.01 -28.31
N LYS A 204 5.68 7.99 -28.90
CA LYS A 204 4.95 8.12 -30.16
C LYS A 204 3.92 9.26 -30.13
N TYR A 205 3.19 9.43 -29.03
CA TYR A 205 2.13 10.43 -28.91
C TYR A 205 2.56 11.78 -28.32
N SER A 206 3.61 11.80 -27.51
CA SER A 206 4.04 13.03 -26.84
C SER A 206 5.26 13.70 -27.49
N GLY A 207 6.03 12.96 -28.29
CA GLY A 207 7.35 13.39 -28.78
C GLY A 207 8.42 13.54 -27.68
N ILE A 208 8.12 13.20 -26.43
CA ILE A 208 9.06 13.35 -25.30
C ILE A 208 9.66 11.99 -24.94
N PRO A 209 10.99 11.82 -25.07
CA PRO A 209 11.64 10.56 -24.73
C PRO A 209 11.80 10.43 -23.21
N PHE A 210 11.39 9.26 -22.71
CA PHE A 210 11.73 8.78 -21.39
C PHE A 210 12.42 7.41 -21.48
N VAL A 211 13.54 7.26 -20.79
CA VAL A 211 14.29 6.00 -20.76
C VAL A 211 13.60 5.02 -19.81
N SER A 212 13.15 3.88 -20.33
CA SER A 212 12.36 2.88 -19.59
C SER A 212 13.09 2.28 -18.38
N SER A 213 14.40 2.05 -18.48
CA SER A 213 15.22 1.56 -17.37
C SER A 213 15.27 2.57 -16.21
N THR A 214 15.46 3.85 -16.52
CA THR A 214 15.43 4.96 -15.56
C THR A 214 14.06 5.10 -14.90
N LEU A 215 12.96 5.01 -15.67
CA LEU A 215 11.61 5.03 -15.12
C LEU A 215 11.36 3.85 -14.18
N SER A 216 11.80 2.64 -14.56
CA SER A 216 11.67 1.42 -13.76
C SER A 216 12.44 1.51 -12.44
N GLN A 217 13.65 2.07 -12.47
CA GLN A 217 14.47 2.30 -11.28
C GLN A 217 13.78 3.27 -10.32
N TYR A 218 13.30 4.41 -10.81
CA TYR A 218 12.55 5.35 -9.96
C TYR A 218 11.25 4.75 -9.43
N ALA A 219 10.53 3.98 -10.26
CA ALA A 219 9.29 3.32 -9.85
C ALA A 219 9.54 2.29 -8.74
N PHE A 220 10.66 1.55 -8.80
CA PHE A 220 11.10 0.69 -7.71
C PHE A 220 11.34 1.45 -6.41
N GLU A 221 12.05 2.59 -6.47
CA GLU A 221 12.28 3.41 -5.28
C GLU A 221 11.00 4.01 -4.70
N VAL A 222 10.09 4.47 -5.55
CA VAL A 222 8.78 4.99 -5.15
C VAL A 222 7.94 3.90 -4.51
N SER A 223 7.84 2.72 -5.13
CA SER A 223 7.10 1.57 -4.61
C SER A 223 7.61 1.16 -3.23
N ARG A 224 8.92 0.95 -3.09
CA ARG A 224 9.59 0.66 -1.81
C ARG A 224 9.30 1.71 -0.74
N SER A 225 9.42 3.00 -1.10
CA SER A 225 9.14 4.11 -0.20
C SER A 225 7.67 4.14 0.23
N ARG A 226 6.73 3.85 -0.68
CA ARG A 226 5.29 3.75 -0.40
C ARG A 226 4.99 2.61 0.56
N PHE A 227 5.48 1.40 0.31
CA PHE A 227 5.32 0.26 1.22
C PHE A 227 5.90 0.54 2.60
N TRP A 228 7.12 1.09 2.66
CA TRP A 228 7.75 1.48 3.93
C TRP A 228 6.93 2.54 4.68
N LYS A 229 6.39 3.55 4.00
CA LYS A 229 5.54 4.57 4.62
C LYS A 229 4.20 3.99 5.08
N ARG A 230 3.57 3.13 4.27
CA ARG A 230 2.31 2.45 4.59
C ARG A 230 2.46 1.55 5.82
N SER A 231 3.57 0.84 5.96
CA SER A 231 3.78 -0.02 7.13
C SER A 231 3.83 0.74 8.47
N ARG A 232 4.01 2.07 8.45
CA ARG A 232 3.90 2.91 9.66
C ARG A 232 2.47 3.03 10.18
N ARG A 233 1.46 2.62 9.42
CA ARG A 233 0.06 2.59 9.87
C ARG A 233 -0.11 1.70 11.10
N ALA A 234 0.70 0.64 11.22
CA ALA A 234 0.75 -0.24 12.38
C ALA A 234 1.10 0.46 13.71
N TRP A 235 1.48 1.75 13.69
CA TRP A 235 1.79 2.52 14.92
C TRP A 235 0.69 3.48 15.36
N ARG A 236 -0.45 3.51 14.68
CA ARG A 236 -1.50 4.50 14.97
C ARG A 236 -2.87 3.91 14.77
N ASP A 237 -3.84 4.50 15.44
CA ASP A 237 -5.24 4.18 15.18
C ASP A 237 -5.61 4.53 13.73
N CYS A 238 -6.17 3.56 13.01
CA CYS A 238 -6.73 3.75 11.68
C CYS A 238 -7.84 2.74 11.40
N SER A 239 -8.25 2.63 10.14
CA SER A 239 -9.19 1.58 9.69
C SER A 239 -8.67 0.18 10.02
N ASP A 240 -7.35 0.01 10.01
CA ASP A 240 -6.69 -1.28 10.08
C ASP A 240 -6.26 -1.61 11.53
N PHE A 241 -6.01 -0.59 12.37
CA PHE A 241 -5.48 -0.74 13.73
C PHE A 241 -6.30 0.04 14.77
N LYS A 242 -6.51 -0.54 15.97
CA LYS A 242 -7.01 0.16 17.16
C LYS A 242 -6.08 -0.09 18.35
N THR A 243 -5.79 0.96 19.08
CA THR A 243 -5.22 0.92 20.42
C THR A 243 -6.29 0.36 21.36
N LYS A 244 -6.05 -0.79 21.97
CA LYS A 244 -6.99 -1.42 22.91
C LYS A 244 -6.77 -0.99 24.37
N PHE A 245 -5.61 -0.42 24.71
CA PHE A 245 -5.30 0.01 26.08
C PHE A 245 -4.77 1.44 26.10
N SER A 246 -5.44 2.32 26.85
CA SER A 246 -5.05 3.70 27.11
C SER A 246 -4.47 3.81 28.52
N SER A 247 -3.28 3.23 28.74
CA SER A 247 -2.41 3.79 29.79
C SER A 247 -1.50 4.81 29.11
N PRO A 248 -1.24 5.99 29.73
CA PRO A 248 -0.25 6.96 29.23
C PRO A 248 1.14 6.36 28.98
N THR A 249 1.40 5.17 29.55
CA THR A 249 2.69 4.48 29.53
C THR A 249 2.68 3.19 28.73
N TYR A 250 1.52 2.58 28.46
CA TYR A 250 1.40 1.24 27.86
C TYR A 250 0.19 1.18 26.93
N GLY A 251 0.43 1.33 25.62
CA GLY A 251 -0.57 1.15 24.58
C GLY A 251 -0.29 -0.09 23.75
N LEU A 252 -1.11 -1.14 23.91
CA LEU A 252 -1.14 -2.24 22.95
C LEU A 252 -1.93 -1.76 21.72
N LEU A 253 -1.20 -1.51 20.63
CA LEU A 253 -1.82 -1.35 19.31
C LEU A 253 -2.16 -2.73 18.77
N THR A 254 -3.44 -2.98 18.53
CA THR A 254 -3.94 -4.26 18.03
C THR A 254 -4.55 -4.10 16.65
N TRP A 255 -4.44 -5.14 15.84
CA TRP A 255 -5.05 -5.22 14.52
C TRP A 255 -6.58 -5.36 14.64
N ARG A 256 -7.36 -4.62 13.83
CA ARG A 256 -8.84 -4.71 13.78
C ARG A 256 -9.30 -5.88 12.89
N ARG A 257 -9.02 -7.12 13.26
CA ARG A 257 -9.92 -8.21 12.86
C ARG A 257 -10.92 -8.37 14.01
N ASP A 258 -12.21 -8.37 13.69
CA ASP A 258 -13.32 -8.55 14.65
C ASP A 258 -13.37 -9.98 15.23
N GLU A 259 -12.23 -10.67 15.22
CA GLU A 259 -12.09 -11.97 15.87
C GLU A 259 -12.01 -11.73 17.38
N PRO A 260 -12.83 -12.45 18.18
CA PRO A 260 -12.61 -12.51 19.63
C PRO A 260 -11.15 -12.89 19.87
N PHE A 261 -10.54 -12.37 20.94
CA PHE A 261 -9.21 -12.84 21.34
C PHE A 261 -9.27 -14.38 21.41
N PRO A 262 -8.51 -15.13 20.60
CA PRO A 262 -8.48 -16.57 20.74
C PRO A 262 -7.98 -16.87 22.16
N SER A 263 -8.72 -17.72 22.86
CA SER A 263 -8.50 -18.01 24.26
C SER A 263 -7.17 -18.73 24.49
N GLU A 264 -6.61 -19.44 23.52
CA GLU A 264 -5.49 -20.36 23.76
C GLU A 264 -4.49 -20.36 22.59
N GLU A 265 -3.21 -20.50 22.92
CA GLU A 265 -2.00 -20.43 22.06
C GLU A 265 -1.47 -19.04 21.65
N LYS A 266 -0.84 -18.33 22.61
CA LYS A 266 -0.05 -17.11 22.33
C LYS A 266 1.44 -17.40 22.42
N LYS A 267 2.21 -16.90 21.44
CA LYS A 267 3.68 -16.82 21.52
C LYS A 267 4.09 -15.38 21.85
N GLN A 268 4.73 -15.19 23.01
CA GLN A 268 5.35 -13.93 23.37
C GLN A 268 6.82 -13.94 22.93
N ILE A 269 7.24 -12.93 22.19
CA ILE A 269 8.63 -12.73 21.79
C ILE A 269 9.15 -11.48 22.49
N GLN A 270 10.16 -11.64 23.34
CA GLN A 270 10.91 -10.51 23.90
C GLN A 270 12.01 -10.12 22.91
N CYS A 271 11.94 -8.90 22.37
CA CYS A 271 12.91 -8.40 21.41
C CYS A 271 14.07 -7.69 22.16
N GLY A 272 15.19 -8.37 22.39
CA GLY A 272 16.40 -7.85 23.06
C GLY A 272 17.46 -8.92 23.36
N LYS A 273 18.66 -8.53 23.82
CA LYS A 273 19.69 -9.50 24.26
C LYS A 273 19.15 -10.31 25.45
N GLY A 274 18.82 -11.57 25.22
CA GLY A 274 18.21 -12.48 26.21
C GLY A 274 16.72 -12.74 26.02
N GLY A 275 16.24 -12.92 24.79
CA GLY A 275 14.84 -13.26 24.54
C GLY A 275 14.51 -14.70 24.96
N SER A 276 13.65 -14.85 25.98
CA SER A 276 12.99 -16.12 26.30
C SER A 276 11.67 -16.22 25.53
N VAL A 277 11.40 -17.36 24.90
CA VAL A 277 10.10 -17.69 24.30
C VAL A 277 9.26 -18.36 25.37
N PHE A 278 8.22 -17.69 25.84
CA PHE A 278 7.26 -18.30 26.76
C PHE A 278 6.08 -18.86 25.96
N ARG A 279 5.88 -20.17 26.04
CA ARG A 279 4.64 -20.86 25.66
C ARG A 279 3.81 -20.92 26.94
N GLY A 280 2.87 -20.00 27.10
CA GLY A 280 2.14 -19.85 28.36
C GLY A 280 0.70 -20.32 28.24
N GLU A 281 0.40 -21.49 28.80
CA GLU A 281 -0.86 -21.66 29.53
C GLU A 281 -0.77 -20.84 30.82
N ALA A 282 -1.85 -20.11 31.11
CA ALA A 282 -2.15 -19.34 32.32
C ALA A 282 -0.99 -19.04 33.30
N ASN A 283 -0.48 -17.78 33.29
CA ASN A 283 -0.20 -16.95 34.47
C ASN A 283 0.57 -15.67 34.08
N PHE A 284 -0.15 -14.56 33.90
CA PHE A 284 0.47 -13.24 33.70
C PHE A 284 1.00 -12.67 35.02
N ARG A 285 2.31 -12.82 35.30
CA ARG A 285 2.98 -11.95 36.27
C ARG A 285 3.28 -10.59 35.64
N LYS A 286 2.82 -9.51 36.28
CA LYS A 286 3.16 -8.12 35.93
C LYS A 286 4.68 -7.96 35.89
N ALA A 287 5.23 -7.80 34.70
CA ALA A 287 6.63 -7.43 34.52
C ALA A 287 6.76 -5.91 34.51
N TYR A 288 7.36 -5.35 35.55
CA TYR A 288 7.68 -3.94 35.65
C TYR A 288 8.86 -3.62 34.72
N PHE A 289 8.64 -2.79 33.70
CA PHE A 289 9.72 -2.32 32.84
C PHE A 289 9.78 -0.79 32.78
N ARG A 290 10.99 -0.32 33.05
CA ARG A 290 11.43 1.08 33.14
C ARG A 290 11.25 1.79 31.78
N ASN A 291 10.62 2.96 31.84
CA ASN A 291 10.45 3.92 30.75
C ASN A 291 11.82 4.38 30.20
N GLN A 292 12.40 3.65 29.24
CA GLN A 292 13.39 4.24 28.35
C GLN A 292 12.65 4.77 27.13
N ARG A 293 12.74 6.09 26.92
CA ARG A 293 12.27 6.81 25.73
C ARG A 293 13.12 6.44 24.49
N CYS A 294 13.29 5.16 24.22
CA CYS A 294 13.83 4.68 22.96
C CYS A 294 12.75 4.93 21.92
N PHE A 295 12.93 5.95 21.07
CA PHE A 295 12.03 6.30 19.97
C PHE A 295 11.69 5.10 19.05
N TRP A 296 12.42 3.98 19.16
CA TRP A 296 12.25 2.74 18.42
C TRP A 296 12.55 1.52 19.30
N SER A 297 11.60 1.06 20.12
CA SER A 297 11.78 -0.24 20.77
C SER A 297 11.90 -1.35 19.70
N PRO A 298 12.74 -2.38 19.92
CA PRO A 298 12.88 -3.49 18.98
C PRO A 298 11.53 -4.12 18.60
N ALA A 299 10.63 -4.33 19.56
CA ALA A 299 9.29 -4.87 19.29
C ALA A 299 8.44 -3.97 18.38
N LYS A 300 8.48 -2.63 18.56
CA LYS A 300 7.79 -1.68 17.68
C LYS A 300 8.29 -1.75 16.23
N ARG A 301 9.60 -1.99 16.06
CA ARG A 301 10.22 -2.17 14.74
C ARG A 301 9.77 -3.48 14.12
N THR A 302 9.86 -4.59 14.86
CA THR A 302 9.46 -5.92 14.40
C THR A 302 7.97 -5.97 14.05
N HIS A 303 7.10 -5.37 14.86
CA HIS A 303 5.66 -5.24 14.57
C HIS A 303 5.40 -4.58 13.21
N ARG A 304 6.07 -3.45 12.94
CA ARG A 304 5.99 -2.80 11.63
C ARG A 304 6.53 -3.67 10.50
N ASN A 305 7.62 -4.39 10.75
CA ASN A 305 8.24 -5.23 9.74
C ASN A 305 7.32 -6.40 9.37
N PHE A 306 6.61 -7.01 10.33
CA PHE A 306 5.56 -7.98 10.01
C PHE A 306 4.45 -7.38 9.16
N HIS A 307 3.95 -6.19 9.50
CA HIS A 307 2.95 -5.52 8.68
C HIS A 307 3.49 -5.12 7.29
N LEU A 308 4.78 -4.81 7.16
CA LEU A 308 5.41 -4.61 5.85
C LEU A 308 5.37 -5.88 5.00
N LEU A 309 5.72 -7.03 5.59
CA LEU A 309 5.73 -8.33 4.91
C LEU A 309 4.32 -8.72 4.46
N GLU A 310 3.32 -8.49 5.32
CA GLU A 310 1.90 -8.64 4.99
C GLU A 310 1.51 -7.77 3.78
N LEU A 311 1.87 -6.47 3.78
CA LEU A 311 1.55 -5.54 2.68
C LEU A 311 2.13 -5.96 1.33
N ILE A 312 3.26 -6.68 1.31
CA ILE A 312 3.90 -7.18 0.08
C ILE A 312 3.57 -8.66 -0.20
N GLY A 313 2.71 -9.29 0.61
CA GLY A 313 2.27 -10.67 0.43
C GLY A 313 3.34 -11.72 0.71
N LEU A 314 4.28 -11.45 1.63
CA LEU A 314 5.28 -12.43 2.06
C LEU A 314 4.83 -13.17 3.32
N PRO A 315 4.89 -14.52 3.33
CA PRO A 315 4.56 -15.30 4.53
C PRO A 315 5.46 -14.95 5.71
N ALA A 316 4.83 -14.51 6.81
CA ALA A 316 5.47 -14.18 8.06
C ALA A 316 4.47 -14.33 9.22
N ALA A 317 4.95 -14.45 10.45
CA ALA A 317 4.09 -14.50 11.63
C ALA A 317 3.18 -13.26 11.69
N THR A 318 1.89 -13.47 11.99
CA THR A 318 0.94 -12.38 12.12
C THR A 318 1.14 -11.68 13.45
N SER A 319 1.50 -10.39 13.42
CA SER A 319 1.66 -9.63 14.65
C SER A 319 0.31 -9.15 15.20
N LEU A 320 0.05 -9.48 16.46
CA LEU A 320 -1.17 -9.09 17.18
C LEU A 320 -1.04 -7.71 17.84
N GLY A 321 0.18 -7.34 18.21
CA GLY A 321 0.49 -6.06 18.85
C GLY A 321 1.84 -6.08 19.54
N PHE A 322 2.23 -4.94 20.12
CA PHE A 322 3.49 -4.79 20.85
C PHE A 322 3.34 -3.85 22.05
N SER A 323 4.23 -3.98 23.04
CA SER A 323 4.35 -3.09 24.19
C SER A 323 5.79 -3.11 24.67
N ASN A 324 6.42 -1.94 24.79
CA ASN A 324 7.84 -1.81 25.15
C ASN A 324 8.73 -2.73 24.31
N CYS A 325 9.37 -3.72 24.93
CA CYS A 325 10.24 -4.72 24.33
C CYS A 325 9.53 -6.04 23.97
N CYS A 326 8.23 -6.15 24.20
CA CYS A 326 7.46 -7.36 23.93
C CYS A 326 6.64 -7.22 22.65
N LEU A 327 6.65 -8.28 21.84
CA LEU A 327 5.83 -8.47 20.66
C LEU A 327 4.96 -9.71 20.86
N TRP A 328 3.68 -9.60 20.49
CA TRP A 328 2.78 -10.74 20.43
C TRP A 328 2.50 -11.06 18.96
N THR A 329 2.58 -12.34 18.62
CA THR A 329 2.22 -12.87 17.32
C THR A 329 1.26 -14.04 17.49
N LEU A 330 0.51 -14.37 16.44
CA LEU A 330 -0.07 -15.71 16.35
C LEU A 330 1.06 -16.74 16.33
N ALA A 331 0.83 -17.88 16.97
CA ALA A 331 1.72 -19.03 16.82
C ALA A 331 1.66 -19.49 15.36
N VAL A 332 2.81 -19.87 14.81
CA VAL A 332 2.88 -20.48 13.47
C VAL A 332 3.01 -21.98 13.71
N GLU A 333 1.98 -22.73 13.32
CA GLU A 333 1.98 -24.19 13.37
C GLU A 333 2.90 -24.76 12.29
N GLY A 334 3.79 -25.68 12.67
CA GLY A 334 4.75 -26.30 11.78
C GLY A 334 6.02 -26.75 12.50
N SER A 335 7.03 -27.12 11.71
CA SER A 335 8.36 -27.49 12.21
C SER A 335 9.38 -26.38 11.93
N PRO A 336 10.48 -26.26 12.68
CA PRO A 336 11.61 -25.45 12.26
C PRO A 336 12.06 -25.81 10.84
N CYS A 337 12.42 -24.82 10.03
CA CYS A 337 12.95 -25.10 8.70
C CYS A 337 14.30 -25.84 8.78
N GLU A 338 14.50 -26.77 7.86
CA GLU A 338 15.73 -27.56 7.69
C GLU A 338 16.49 -27.14 6.43
N ILE A 339 17.64 -27.77 6.16
CA ILE A 339 18.48 -27.45 4.99
C ILE A 339 17.69 -27.64 3.68
N SER A 340 16.82 -28.66 3.61
CA SER A 340 15.94 -28.90 2.45
C SER A 340 14.97 -27.75 2.15
N ASP A 341 14.69 -26.88 3.13
CA ASP A 341 13.83 -25.71 2.95
C ASP A 341 14.56 -24.47 2.40
N ALA A 342 15.89 -24.51 2.32
CA ALA A 342 16.70 -23.36 1.92
C ALA A 342 16.36 -22.87 0.50
N VAL A 343 16.00 -23.78 -0.40
CA VAL A 343 15.52 -23.47 -1.76
C VAL A 343 14.28 -22.57 -1.71
N ASP A 344 13.31 -22.89 -0.85
CA ASP A 344 12.08 -22.09 -0.70
C ASP A 344 12.34 -20.76 0.00
N ILE A 345 13.25 -20.75 0.99
CA ILE A 345 13.69 -19.51 1.65
C ILE A 345 14.43 -18.59 0.67
N ALA A 346 15.20 -19.13 -0.28
CA ALA A 346 15.82 -18.33 -1.33
C ALA A 346 14.80 -17.67 -2.26
N ARG A 347 13.71 -18.38 -2.63
CA ARG A 347 12.59 -17.80 -3.36
C ARG A 347 11.88 -16.71 -2.55
N TRP A 348 11.74 -16.92 -1.24
CA TRP A 348 11.20 -15.92 -0.31
C TRP A 348 12.08 -14.67 -0.27
N LEU A 349 13.41 -14.84 -0.17
CA LEU A 349 14.38 -13.73 -0.18
C LEU A 349 14.38 -12.96 -1.49
N ARG A 350 14.34 -13.66 -2.63
CA ARG A 350 14.22 -13.03 -3.95
C ARG A 350 13.02 -12.09 -3.99
N LYS A 351 11.84 -12.58 -3.58
CA LYS A 351 10.63 -11.76 -3.52
C LYS A 351 10.82 -10.53 -2.61
N LEU A 352 11.41 -10.67 -1.42
CA LEU A 352 11.72 -9.53 -0.55
C LEU A 352 12.61 -8.48 -1.23
N HIS A 353 13.67 -8.93 -1.92
CA HIS A 353 14.62 -8.08 -2.63
C HIS A 353 14.02 -7.44 -3.89
N ASP A 354 13.08 -8.10 -4.57
CA ASP A 354 12.31 -7.55 -5.69
C ASP A 354 11.47 -6.32 -5.26
N PHE A 355 11.12 -6.22 -3.96
CA PHE A 355 10.51 -5.02 -3.36
C PHE A 355 11.53 -4.03 -2.75
N GLY A 356 12.82 -4.38 -2.79
CA GLY A 356 13.93 -3.54 -2.36
C GLY A 356 14.20 -3.51 -0.86
N PHE A 357 13.68 -4.49 -0.13
CA PHE A 357 13.92 -4.69 1.30
C PHE A 357 14.96 -5.77 1.53
N GLY A 358 15.75 -5.66 2.61
CA GLY A 358 16.69 -6.72 3.01
C GLY A 358 16.24 -7.40 4.30
N CYS A 359 16.58 -8.67 4.49
CA CYS A 359 16.26 -9.49 5.65
C CYS A 359 17.33 -9.41 6.76
N ARG A 360 18.59 -9.16 6.39
CA ARG A 360 19.79 -9.09 7.26
C ARG A 360 20.25 -10.40 7.90
N ASP A 361 19.34 -11.24 8.40
CA ASP A 361 19.67 -12.51 9.09
C ASP A 361 18.73 -13.68 8.68
N PRO A 362 18.69 -14.08 7.40
CA PRO A 362 17.85 -15.19 6.95
C PRO A 362 18.48 -16.57 7.23
N LYS A 363 18.53 -16.95 8.50
CA LYS A 363 18.94 -18.29 8.94
C LYS A 363 17.74 -19.22 9.06
N LEU A 364 17.95 -20.53 8.96
CA LEU A 364 16.88 -21.54 8.95
C LEU A 364 16.00 -21.45 10.21
N SER A 365 16.63 -21.25 11.37
CA SER A 365 15.95 -21.09 12.68
C SER A 365 15.03 -19.87 12.80
N ASN A 366 15.10 -18.91 11.87
CA ASN A 366 14.18 -17.77 11.82
C ASN A 366 12.91 -18.06 11.00
N PHE A 367 12.76 -19.28 10.47
CA PHE A 367 11.60 -19.71 9.70
C PHE A 367 10.97 -20.98 10.28
N ILE A 368 9.67 -21.10 10.10
CA ILE A 368 8.88 -22.31 10.38
C ILE A 368 8.34 -22.84 9.05
N ARG A 369 8.53 -24.13 8.79
CA ARG A 369 7.97 -24.85 7.65
C ARG A 369 6.51 -25.19 7.95
N THR A 370 5.63 -24.69 7.09
CA THR A 370 4.18 -25.00 7.10
C THR A 370 3.82 -25.81 5.85
N SER A 371 2.56 -26.28 5.75
CA SER A 371 2.05 -26.91 4.52
C SER A 371 2.15 -26.00 3.28
N ASN A 372 2.16 -24.68 3.48
CA ASN A 372 2.26 -23.68 2.41
C ASN A 372 3.69 -23.16 2.17
N GLY A 373 4.69 -23.75 2.84
CA GLY A 373 6.10 -23.35 2.74
C GLY A 373 6.61 -22.57 3.96
N PRO A 374 7.80 -21.92 3.84
CA PRO A 374 8.47 -21.27 4.95
C PRO A 374 7.81 -19.94 5.36
N VAL A 375 7.65 -19.74 6.67
CA VAL A 375 7.07 -18.54 7.29
C VAL A 375 8.11 -17.89 8.21
N LEU A 376 8.44 -16.62 7.97
CA LEU A 376 9.40 -15.88 8.81
C LEU A 376 8.79 -15.59 10.20
N ILE A 377 9.48 -15.98 11.28
CA ILE A 377 9.05 -15.73 12.67
C ILE A 377 9.88 -14.66 13.39
N ASP A 378 11.02 -14.24 12.83
CA ASP A 378 11.81 -13.12 13.34
C ASP A 378 12.06 -12.06 12.25
N ALA A 379 11.38 -10.92 12.38
CA ALA A 379 11.42 -9.82 11.42
C ALA A 379 12.20 -8.60 11.92
N ASP A 380 12.96 -8.69 13.01
CA ASP A 380 13.70 -7.53 13.56
C ASP A 380 14.82 -7.03 12.59
N GLY A 381 15.32 -7.94 11.75
CA GLY A 381 16.37 -7.78 10.77
C GLY A 381 15.95 -7.02 9.51
N ILE A 382 14.64 -6.92 9.21
CA ILE A 382 14.16 -6.29 7.99
C ILE A 382 14.63 -4.82 7.88
N ARG A 383 15.14 -4.42 6.72
CA ARG A 383 15.65 -3.08 6.41
C ARG A 383 14.93 -2.45 5.23
N SER A 384 14.79 -1.12 5.28
CA SER A 384 14.15 -0.31 4.24
C SER A 384 14.88 -0.27 2.89
N LYS A 385 16.14 -0.71 2.86
CA LYS A 385 16.95 -0.85 1.67
C LYS A 385 17.72 -2.16 1.76
N ALA A 386 17.60 -3.00 0.75
CA ALA A 386 18.54 -4.09 0.51
C ALA A 386 19.88 -3.47 0.10
N GLN A 387 20.74 -3.12 1.07
CA GLN A 387 22.04 -2.54 0.74
C GLN A 387 22.91 -3.53 -0.03
N LYS A 388 22.75 -4.84 0.24
CA LYS A 388 23.45 -5.94 -0.43
C LYS A 388 22.58 -7.21 -0.40
N PRO A 389 21.69 -7.45 -1.39
CA PRO A 389 20.90 -8.68 -1.46
C PRO A 389 21.75 -9.95 -1.35
N MET A 390 22.97 -9.92 -1.92
CA MET A 390 23.93 -11.03 -1.87
C MET A 390 24.46 -11.32 -0.47
N ARG A 391 24.43 -10.34 0.44
CA ARG A 391 24.75 -10.58 1.85
C ARG A 391 23.68 -11.45 2.51
N ASP A 392 22.41 -11.22 2.20
CA ASP A 392 21.32 -12.00 2.77
C ASP A 392 21.30 -13.41 2.17
N LEU A 393 21.53 -13.56 0.87
CA LEU A 393 21.71 -14.88 0.24
C LEU A 393 22.94 -15.60 0.83
N GLY A 394 24.09 -14.94 0.94
CA GLY A 394 25.28 -15.53 1.54
C GLY A 394 25.08 -15.95 3.00
N ARG A 395 24.29 -15.21 3.78
CA ARG A 395 23.92 -15.61 5.15
C ARG A 395 23.13 -16.92 5.18
N LEU A 396 22.23 -17.14 4.23
CA LEU A 396 21.47 -18.39 4.09
C LEU A 396 22.39 -19.53 3.63
N LEU A 397 23.23 -19.31 2.63
CA LEU A 397 24.20 -20.30 2.14
C LEU A 397 25.18 -20.76 3.23
N ALA A 398 25.54 -19.86 4.17
CA ALA A 398 26.40 -20.21 5.29
C ALA A 398 25.79 -21.24 6.26
N GLU A 399 24.49 -21.52 6.19
CA GLU A 399 23.83 -22.58 6.96
C GLU A 399 24.02 -23.97 6.31
N MET A 400 24.57 -24.04 5.09
CA MET A 400 24.80 -25.29 4.36
C MET A 400 26.17 -25.87 4.68
N SER A 401 26.21 -27.20 4.79
CA SER A 401 27.43 -27.96 5.06
C SER A 401 28.23 -28.31 3.80
N LYS A 402 27.59 -28.35 2.63
CA LYS A 402 28.20 -28.77 1.36
C LYS A 402 27.98 -27.72 0.27
N GLU A 403 29.04 -27.41 -0.47
CA GLU A 403 28.98 -26.49 -1.62
C GLU A 403 28.06 -27.00 -2.73
N SER A 404 27.91 -28.32 -2.88
CA SER A 404 27.05 -28.93 -3.90
C SER A 404 25.57 -28.57 -3.73
N GLU A 405 25.12 -28.25 -2.51
CA GLU A 405 23.74 -27.86 -2.20
C GLU A 405 23.49 -26.36 -2.47
N GLU A 406 24.55 -25.54 -2.52
CA GLU A 406 24.43 -24.11 -2.75
C GLU A 406 23.89 -23.77 -4.15
N GLY A 407 24.22 -24.59 -5.14
CA GLY A 407 23.85 -24.37 -6.55
C GLY A 407 22.34 -24.31 -6.76
N GLU A 408 21.57 -25.19 -6.09
CA GLU A 408 20.11 -25.20 -6.19
C GLU A 408 19.48 -23.96 -5.54
N VAL A 409 20.01 -23.53 -4.40
CA VAL A 409 19.53 -22.36 -3.66
C VAL A 409 19.83 -21.07 -4.42
N GLN A 410 21.04 -20.97 -4.99
CA GLN A 410 21.43 -19.91 -5.90
C GLN A 410 20.52 -19.87 -7.15
N ALA A 411 20.27 -21.02 -7.79
CA ALA A 411 19.38 -21.10 -8.93
C ALA A 411 17.94 -20.67 -8.58
N ALA A 412 17.42 -21.11 -7.43
CA ALA A 412 16.10 -20.74 -6.93
C ALA A 412 15.97 -19.25 -6.61
N TYR A 413 17.05 -18.63 -6.14
CA TYR A 413 17.12 -17.18 -5.95
C TYR A 413 17.06 -16.41 -7.28
N GLY A 414 17.52 -16.96 -8.41
CA GLY A 414 17.36 -16.38 -9.75
C GLY A 414 18.59 -15.63 -10.27
N LYS A 415 18.44 -14.52 -11.02
CA LYS A 415 19.59 -13.76 -11.55
C LYS A 415 20.35 -13.07 -10.41
N HIS A 416 21.59 -13.50 -10.15
CA HIS A 416 22.42 -12.97 -9.07
C HIS A 416 23.92 -13.05 -9.39
N ASN A 417 24.73 -12.41 -8.54
CA ASN A 417 26.19 -12.47 -8.62
C ASN A 417 26.71 -13.62 -7.75
N VAL A 418 26.87 -14.80 -8.36
CA VAL A 418 27.33 -16.05 -7.71
C VAL A 418 28.61 -15.83 -6.90
N LYS A 419 29.59 -15.11 -7.45
CA LYS A 419 30.86 -14.83 -6.78
C LYS A 419 30.66 -14.00 -5.51
N GLU A 420 29.77 -13.01 -5.56
CA GLU A 420 29.49 -12.16 -4.40
C GLU A 420 28.73 -12.90 -3.30
N SER A 421 27.75 -13.74 -3.65
CA SER A 421 27.04 -14.56 -2.65
C SER A 421 27.95 -15.59 -1.99
N ALA A 422 28.83 -16.25 -2.75
CA ALA A 422 29.83 -17.19 -2.22
C ALA A 422 30.81 -16.51 -1.27
N LEU A 423 31.31 -15.31 -1.64
CA LEU A 423 32.16 -14.50 -0.77
C LEU A 423 31.47 -14.16 0.57
N TRP A 424 30.20 -13.80 0.55
CA TRP A 424 29.45 -13.54 1.78
C TRP A 424 29.23 -14.82 2.59
N ALA A 425 28.96 -15.95 1.95
CA ALA A 425 28.79 -17.23 2.62
C ALA A 425 30.05 -17.64 3.40
N SER A 426 31.21 -17.62 2.75
CA SER A 426 32.52 -17.87 3.38
C SER A 426 32.74 -16.96 4.60
N ARG A 427 32.52 -15.65 4.46
CA ARG A 427 32.64 -14.69 5.59
C ARG A 427 31.71 -15.01 6.75
N PHE A 428 30.49 -15.47 6.49
CA PHE A 428 29.57 -15.83 7.57
C PHE A 428 29.97 -17.14 8.25
N ARG A 429 30.47 -18.13 7.51
CA ARG A 429 31.01 -19.38 8.08
C ARG A 429 32.17 -19.10 9.04
N GLU A 430 33.14 -18.29 8.61
CA GLU A 430 34.26 -17.86 9.47
C GLU A 430 33.79 -17.17 10.76
N ILE A 431 32.71 -16.37 10.69
CA ILE A 431 32.13 -15.70 11.87
C ILE A 431 31.46 -16.71 12.80
N LEU A 432 30.83 -17.75 12.26
CA LEU A 432 30.16 -18.80 13.04
C LEU A 432 31.18 -19.71 13.72
N GLU A 433 32.24 -20.12 13.03
CA GLU A 433 33.35 -20.94 13.56
C GLU A 433 34.10 -20.24 14.70
N ARG A 434 34.24 -18.91 14.66
CA ARG A 434 34.87 -18.15 15.76
C ARG A 434 34.01 -18.05 17.02
N LYS A 435 32.73 -18.42 16.95
CA LYS A 435 31.77 -18.30 18.05
C LYS A 435 31.39 -19.64 18.68
N SER A 436 31.60 -20.75 17.97
CA SER A 436 31.65 -22.10 18.53
C SER A 436 32.93 -22.29 19.30
#